data_AF-A0A6I1H5V2-F1
#
_entry.id   AF-A0A6I1H5V2-F1
#
_cell.length_a   1.000
_cell.length_b   1.000
_cell.length_c   1.000
_cell.angle_alpha   90.00
_cell.angle_beta   90.00
_cell.angle_gamma   90.00
#
_symmetry.space_group_name_H-M   'P 1'
#
loop_
_entity.id
_entity.type
_entity.pdbx_description
1 polymer ?
#
loop_
_entity_poly.entity_id
_entity_poly.type
_entity_poly.pdbx_seq_one_letter_code
_entity_poly.pdbx_strand_id
1 'polypeptide(L)'
;MATLIDPDFRARLRALNEKYAAGIPALMLAITQASGRCDSEGPRLEPLTQLHRALHAVAGSAATFGFAALGQECRRIEQLVRAMLNAPELAVADWPAVQAQVAALLDWAARDVGATHFSV
;
A
#
# COMPACT_ATOMS: atom_id res chain seq x y z
N MET A 1 14.85 36.18 7.30
CA MET A 1 14.23 35.51 8.46
C MET A 1 12.90 36.22 8.70
N ALA A 2 11.71 35.65 8.70
CA ALA A 2 11.25 34.27 8.86
C ALA A 2 10.07 34.00 7.90
N THR A 3 9.99 32.81 7.33
CA THR A 3 8.85 32.37 6.53
C THR A 3 7.68 32.13 7.48
N LEU A 4 6.74 33.09 7.55
CA LEU A 4 5.42 32.87 8.13
C LEU A 4 4.73 31.80 7.27
N ILE A 5 4.87 30.53 7.64
CA ILE A 5 4.04 29.49 7.06
C ILE A 5 2.61 29.79 7.52
N ASP A 6 1.80 30.24 6.57
CA ASP A 6 0.39 30.61 6.72
C ASP A 6 -0.35 29.58 7.60
N PRO A 7 -0.92 29.99 8.75
CA PRO A 7 -1.74 29.13 9.60
C PRO A 7 -2.85 28.40 8.84
N ASP A 8 -3.44 29.02 7.82
CA ASP A 8 -4.50 28.43 7.01
C ASP A 8 -3.97 27.28 6.15
N PHE A 9 -2.74 27.40 5.63
CA PHE A 9 -2.08 26.32 4.91
C PHE A 9 -1.83 25.09 5.80
N ARG A 10 -1.36 25.31 7.03
CA ARG A 10 -1.14 24.22 8.00
C ARG A 10 -2.45 23.55 8.40
N ALA A 11 -3.52 24.32 8.58
CA ALA A 11 -4.84 23.79 8.88
C ALA A 11 -5.38 22.93 7.72
N ARG A 12 -5.26 23.40 6.47
CA ARG A 12 -5.65 22.64 5.27
C ARG A 12 -4.86 21.34 5.12
N LEU A 13 -3.54 21.38 5.33
CA LEU A 13 -2.70 20.19 5.26
C LEU A 13 -3.09 19.17 6.33
N ARG A 14 -3.38 19.62 7.56
CA ARG A 14 -3.86 18.74 8.63
C ARG A 14 -5.18 18.08 8.27
N ALA A 15 -6.15 18.84 7.76
CA ALA A 15 -7.44 18.30 7.32
C ALA A 15 -7.29 17.26 6.20
N LEU A 16 -6.35 17.47 5.27
CA LEU A 16 -6.05 16.48 4.22
C LEU A 16 -5.41 15.21 4.79
N ASN A 17 -4.48 15.35 5.74
CA ASN A 17 -3.86 14.20 6.42
C ASN A 17 -4.90 13.40 7.21
N GLU A 18 -5.79 14.07 7.95
CA GLU A 18 -6.88 13.43 8.69
C GLU A 18 -7.85 12.69 7.75
N LYS A 19 -8.20 13.31 6.62
CA LYS A 19 -9.01 12.67 5.59
C LYS A 19 -8.33 11.44 4.99
N TYR A 20 -7.02 11.52 4.73
CA TYR A 20 -6.25 10.39 4.23
C TYR A 20 -6.21 9.26 5.26
N ALA A 21 -5.91 9.58 6.52
CA ALA A 21 -5.89 8.63 7.64
C ALA A 21 -7.24 7.90 7.78
N ALA A 22 -8.36 8.63 7.69
CA ALA A 22 -9.70 8.05 7.71
C ALA A 22 -9.98 7.15 6.49
N GLY A 23 -9.28 7.34 5.38
CA GLY A 23 -9.37 6.53 4.17
C GLY A 23 -8.48 5.28 4.16
N ILE A 24 -7.47 5.20 5.03
CA ILE A 24 -6.54 4.05 5.09
C ILE A 24 -7.26 2.71 5.22
N PRO A 25 -8.28 2.53 6.09
CA PRO A 25 -8.99 1.26 6.18
C PRO A 25 -9.57 0.81 4.84
N ALA A 26 -10.11 1.73 4.04
CA ALA A 26 -10.64 1.41 2.72
C ALA A 26 -9.53 1.04 1.73
N LEU A 27 -8.36 1.69 1.81
CA LEU A 27 -7.19 1.34 1.01
C LEU A 27 -6.65 -0.05 1.36
N MET A 28 -6.58 -0.40 2.65
CA MET A 28 -6.16 -1.74 3.09
C MET A 28 -7.17 -2.82 2.68
N LEU A 29 -8.47 -2.51 2.74
CA LEU A 29 -9.52 -3.39 2.24
C LEU A 29 -9.36 -3.64 0.72
N ALA A 30 -9.01 -2.63 -0.07
CA ALA A 30 -8.78 -2.79 -1.50
C ALA A 30 -7.59 -3.72 -1.79
N ILE A 31 -6.49 -3.60 -1.04
CA ILE A 31 -5.34 -4.53 -1.13
C ILE A 31 -5.77 -5.95 -0.73
N THR A 32 -6.52 -6.08 0.36
CA THR A 32 -7.04 -7.37 0.86
C THR A 32 -7.89 -8.07 -0.20
N GLN A 33 -8.84 -7.35 -0.81
CA GLN A 33 -9.71 -7.89 -1.86
C GLN A 33 -8.91 -8.30 -3.10
N ALA A 34 -7.96 -7.47 -3.54
CA ALA A 34 -7.14 -7.79 -4.70
C ALA A 34 -6.21 -9.00 -4.46
N SER A 35 -5.65 -9.12 -3.26
CA SER A 35 -4.89 -10.30 -2.84
C SER A 35 -5.77 -11.55 -2.80
N GLY A 36 -6.97 -11.45 -2.23
CA GLY A 36 -7.93 -12.56 -2.17
C GLY A 36 -8.37 -13.06 -3.55
N ARG A 37 -8.45 -12.16 -4.55
CA ARG A 37 -8.66 -12.57 -5.95
C ARG A 37 -7.50 -13.38 -6.52
N CYS A 38 -6.26 -13.04 -6.16
CA CYS A 38 -5.09 -13.83 -6.57
C CYS A 38 -5.11 -15.23 -5.92
N ASP A 39 -5.66 -15.36 -4.71
CA ASP A 39 -5.84 -16.66 -4.04
C ASP A 39 -6.95 -17.49 -4.67
N SER A 40 -8.09 -16.88 -5.03
CA SER A 40 -9.28 -17.60 -5.54
C SER A 40 -9.24 -17.89 -7.04
N GLU A 41 -8.74 -16.95 -7.85
CA GLU A 41 -8.69 -17.06 -9.32
C GLU A 41 -7.29 -17.48 -9.82
N GLY A 42 -6.30 -17.44 -8.92
CA GLY A 42 -4.87 -17.59 -9.21
C GLY A 42 -4.20 -16.25 -9.52
N PRO A 43 -2.86 -16.16 -9.36
CA PRO A 43 -2.07 -14.96 -9.66
C PRO A 43 -1.91 -14.75 -11.17
N ARG A 44 -3.03 -14.51 -11.86
CA ARG A 44 -3.10 -14.26 -13.30
C ARG A 44 -3.01 -12.77 -13.59
N LEU A 45 -2.90 -12.43 -14.88
CA LEU A 45 -2.75 -11.05 -15.35
C LEU A 45 -3.75 -10.08 -14.70
N GLU A 46 -5.05 -10.41 -14.70
CA GLU A 46 -6.08 -9.50 -14.18
C GLU A 46 -6.02 -9.33 -12.64
N PRO A 47 -6.04 -10.39 -11.80
CA PRO A 47 -5.87 -10.25 -10.36
C PRO A 47 -4.56 -9.55 -9.95
N LEU A 48 -3.43 -9.92 -10.56
CA LEU A 48 -2.13 -9.29 -10.28
C LEU A 48 -2.13 -7.80 -10.67
N THR A 49 -2.78 -7.44 -11.79
CA THR A 49 -2.91 -6.03 -12.19
C THR A 49 -3.72 -5.23 -11.18
N GLN A 50 -4.77 -5.82 -10.61
CA GLN A 50 -5.56 -5.15 -9.58
C GLN A 50 -4.78 -4.96 -8.28
N LEU A 51 -4.06 -5.99 -7.84
CA LEU A 51 -3.19 -5.90 -6.67
C LEU A 51 -2.09 -4.85 -6.88
N HIS A 52 -1.43 -4.86 -8.04
CA HIS A 52 -0.44 -3.86 -8.41
C HIS A 52 -1.00 -2.44 -8.33
N ARG A 53 -2.21 -2.20 -8.88
CA ARG A 53 -2.85 -0.87 -8.84
C ARG A 53 -3.21 -0.44 -7.42
N ALA A 54 -3.72 -1.35 -6.59
CA ALA A 54 -4.05 -1.06 -5.20
C ALA A 54 -2.78 -0.66 -4.41
N LEU A 55 -1.70 -1.42 -4.56
CA LEU A 55 -0.40 -1.11 -3.95
C LEU A 55 0.16 0.22 -4.46
N HIS A 56 0.08 0.47 -5.78
CA HIS A 56 0.56 1.71 -6.41
C HIS A 56 -0.15 2.95 -5.86
N ALA A 57 -1.47 2.89 -5.70
CA ALA A 57 -2.25 4.01 -5.18
C ALA A 57 -1.80 4.42 -3.77
N VAL A 58 -1.52 3.43 -2.90
CA VAL A 58 -1.01 3.70 -1.55
C VAL A 58 0.44 4.17 -1.60
N ALA A 59 1.31 3.48 -2.34
CA ALA A 59 2.72 3.82 -2.49
C ALA A 59 2.94 5.26 -2.96
N GLY A 60 2.13 5.74 -3.94
CA GLY A 60 2.25 7.08 -4.50
C GLY A 60 1.69 8.21 -3.61
N SER A 61 0.84 7.90 -2.64
CA SER A 61 0.13 8.91 -1.84
C SER A 61 0.55 8.95 -0.38
N ALA A 62 0.94 7.82 0.21
CA ALA A 62 1.13 7.68 1.65
C ALA A 62 2.20 8.60 2.24
N ALA A 63 3.34 8.78 1.55
CA ALA A 63 4.42 9.65 2.01
C ALA A 63 3.98 11.12 2.13
N THR A 64 3.13 11.60 1.23
CA THR A 64 2.59 12.97 1.22
C THR A 64 1.78 13.27 2.47
N PHE A 65 1.09 12.28 3.02
CA PHE A 65 0.18 12.42 4.15
C PHE A 65 0.75 11.92 5.49
N GLY A 66 2.05 11.65 5.56
CA GLY A 66 2.75 11.26 6.79
C GLY A 66 2.85 9.75 7.06
N PHE A 67 2.48 8.91 6.09
CA PHE A 67 2.50 7.44 6.19
C PHE A 67 3.66 6.85 5.38
N ALA A 68 4.87 7.38 5.58
CA ALA A 68 6.03 7.04 4.75
C ALA A 68 6.39 5.55 4.79
N ALA A 69 6.37 4.92 5.97
CA ALA A 69 6.66 3.49 6.12
C ALA A 69 5.66 2.62 5.35
N LEU A 70 4.36 2.91 5.47
CA LEU A 70 3.31 2.26 4.69
C LEU A 70 3.57 2.39 3.19
N GLY A 71 3.85 3.61 2.72
CA GLY A 71 4.12 3.86 1.31
C GLY A 71 5.32 3.09 0.77
N GLN A 72 6.40 3.03 1.55
CA GLN A 72 7.62 2.30 1.20
C GLN A 72 7.39 0.79 1.10
N GLU A 73 6.66 0.20 2.05
CA GLU A 73 6.35 -1.23 1.99
C GLU A 73 5.38 -1.56 0.86
N CYS A 74 4.34 -0.74 0.64
CA CYS A 74 3.48 -0.91 -0.54
C CYS A 74 4.29 -0.83 -1.83
N ARG A 75 5.22 0.13 -1.95
CA ARG A 75 6.10 0.29 -3.11
C ARG A 75 6.98 -0.94 -3.33
N ARG A 76 7.53 -1.52 -2.26
CA ARG A 76 8.38 -2.71 -2.30
C ARG A 76 7.60 -3.92 -2.80
N ILE A 77 6.42 -4.18 -2.23
CA ILE A 77 5.54 -5.28 -2.68
C ILE A 77 5.03 -5.04 -4.10
N GLU A 78 4.71 -3.80 -4.47
CA GLU A 78 4.30 -3.42 -5.84
C GLU A 78 5.36 -3.85 -6.87
N GLN A 79 6.66 -3.71 -6.55
CA GLN A 79 7.73 -4.17 -7.45
C GLN A 79 7.80 -5.69 -7.58
N LEU A 80 7.51 -6.45 -6.51
CA LEU A 80 7.42 -7.91 -6.57
C LEU A 80 6.25 -8.34 -7.47
N VAL A 81 5.07 -7.74 -7.28
CA VAL A 81 3.90 -7.99 -8.13
C VAL A 81 4.19 -7.59 -9.59
N ARG A 82 4.91 -6.49 -9.81
CA ARG A 82 5.36 -6.08 -11.15
C ARG A 82 6.30 -7.09 -11.79
N ALA A 83 7.20 -7.72 -11.04
CA ALA A 83 8.05 -8.78 -11.54
C ALA A 83 7.23 -9.99 -12.01
N MET A 84 6.21 -10.39 -11.23
CA MET A 84 5.29 -11.46 -11.61
C MET A 84 4.46 -11.13 -12.87
N LEU A 85 4.06 -9.86 -13.04
CA LEU A 85 3.40 -9.40 -14.26
C LEU A 85 4.31 -9.46 -15.49
N ASN A 86 5.63 -9.30 -15.31
CA ASN A 86 6.61 -9.36 -16.40
C ASN A 86 7.05 -10.80 -16.71
N ALA A 87 6.89 -11.74 -15.78
CA ALA A 87 7.19 -13.17 -15.94
C ALA A 87 6.02 -14.05 -15.43
N PRO A 88 4.87 -14.07 -16.15
CA PRO A 88 3.65 -14.75 -15.70
C PRO A 88 3.83 -16.26 -15.47
N GLU A 89 4.79 -16.88 -16.13
CA GLU A 89 5.13 -18.30 -15.99
C GLU A 89 5.68 -18.66 -14.60
N LEU A 90 6.26 -17.69 -13.88
CA LEU A 90 6.77 -17.87 -12.51
C LEU A 90 5.75 -17.45 -11.45
N ALA A 91 4.69 -16.72 -11.84
CA ALA A 91 3.75 -16.10 -10.92
C ALA A 91 3.10 -17.11 -9.94
N VAL A 92 2.78 -18.31 -10.39
CA VAL A 92 2.17 -19.34 -9.51
C VAL A 92 3.17 -19.81 -8.45
N ALA A 93 4.45 -19.94 -8.79
CA ALA A 93 5.49 -20.38 -7.88
C ALA A 93 5.88 -19.27 -6.87
N ASP A 94 5.91 -18.01 -7.33
CA ASP A 94 6.31 -16.86 -6.52
C ASP A 94 5.18 -16.33 -5.62
N TRP A 95 3.93 -16.57 -6.00
CA TRP A 95 2.76 -16.00 -5.31
C TRP A 95 2.73 -16.26 -3.81
N PRO A 96 2.95 -17.48 -3.28
CA PRO A 96 2.90 -17.72 -1.84
C PRO A 96 3.86 -16.82 -1.03
N ALA A 97 5.05 -16.52 -1.58
CA ALA A 97 6.01 -15.65 -0.92
C ALA A 97 5.59 -14.18 -0.94
N VAL A 98 4.93 -13.73 -2.02
CA VAL A 98 4.38 -12.36 -2.13
C VAL A 98 3.14 -12.21 -1.26
N GLN A 99 2.26 -13.22 -1.24
CA GLN A 99 1.04 -13.26 -0.43
C GLN A 99 1.35 -13.15 1.06
N ALA A 100 2.37 -13.87 1.55
CA ALA A 100 2.82 -13.76 2.94
C ALA A 100 3.27 -12.34 3.31
N GLN A 101 3.89 -11.62 2.37
CA GLN A 101 4.32 -10.23 2.59
C GLN A 101 3.15 -9.25 2.56
N VAL A 102 2.15 -9.48 1.70
CA VAL A 102 0.89 -8.72 1.70
C VAL A 102 0.17 -8.91 3.03
N ALA A 103 0.06 -10.15 3.52
CA ALA A 103 -0.54 -10.45 4.81
C ALA A 103 0.21 -9.75 5.96
N ALA A 104 1.54 -9.82 5.98
CA ALA A 104 2.35 -9.14 6.99
C ALA A 104 2.18 -7.61 6.97
N LEU A 105 2.06 -7.00 5.78
CA LEU A 105 1.75 -5.58 5.64
C LEU A 105 0.39 -5.23 6.24
N LEU A 106 -0.64 -6.01 5.91
CA LEU A 106 -2.02 -5.78 6.38
C LEU A 106 -2.13 -5.93 7.91
N ASP A 107 -1.50 -6.96 8.47
CA ASP A 107 -1.45 -7.19 9.92
C ASP A 107 -0.71 -6.06 10.64
N TRP A 108 0.44 -5.61 10.12
CA TRP A 108 1.15 -4.47 10.68
C TRP A 108 0.30 -3.18 10.61
N ALA A 109 -0.32 -2.90 9.47
CA ALA A 109 -1.15 -1.71 9.28
C ALA A 109 -2.38 -1.71 10.20
N ALA A 110 -2.94 -2.89 10.50
CA ALA A 110 -4.03 -3.03 11.47
C ALA A 110 -3.60 -2.73 12.91
N ARG A 111 -2.31 -2.95 13.25
CA ARG A 111 -1.75 -2.66 14.57
C ARG A 111 -1.37 -1.18 14.73
N ASP A 112 -0.54 -0.67 13.81
CA ASP A 112 -0.06 0.72 13.84
C ASP A 112 0.41 1.17 12.45
N VAL A 113 -0.53 1.64 11.63
CA VAL A 113 -0.22 2.20 10.30
C VAL A 113 0.58 3.51 10.35
N GLY A 114 0.60 4.20 11.49
CA GLY A 114 1.33 5.45 11.70
C GLY A 114 2.79 5.25 12.08
N ALA A 115 3.22 4.01 12.32
CA ALA A 115 4.59 3.71 12.71
C ALA A 115 5.59 4.20 11.66
N THR A 116 6.71 4.72 12.14
CA THR A 116 7.80 5.25 11.28
C THR A 116 8.60 4.17 10.59
N HIS A 117 8.46 2.91 11.03
CA HIS A 117 9.16 1.75 10.51
C HIS A 117 8.22 0.55 10.44
N PHE A 118 8.36 -0.24 9.38
CA PHE A 118 7.69 -1.53 9.24
C PHE A 118 8.35 -2.58 10.15
N SER A 119 7.53 -3.41 10.81
CA SER A 119 7.99 -4.53 11.62
C SER A 119 6.97 -5.68 11.56
N VAL A 120 7.48 -6.91 11.38
CA VAL A 120 6.67 -8.13 11.23
C VAL A 120 6.36 -8.78 12.57
#